data_AF-A0A367ME37-F1
#
_entry.id   AF-A0A367ME37-F1
#
_cell.length_a   1.000
_cell.length_b   1.000
_cell.length_c   1.000
_cell.angle_alpha   90.00
_cell.angle_beta   90.00
_cell.angle_gamma   90.00
#
_symmetry.space_group_name_H-M   'P 1'
#
loop_
_entity.id
_entity.type
_entity.pdbx_description
1 polymer ?
#
loop_
_entity_poly.entity_id
_entity_poly.type
_entity_poly.pdbx_seq_one_letter_code
_entity_poly.pdbx_strand_id
1 'polypeptide(L)' 'LARELDLPYACLALVVNPAAGKSAGIITMAEIEQALHDGIGKVREVLARVLAG' A
#
# COMPACT_ATOMS: atom_id res chain seq x y z
N LEU A 1 19.23 1.92 1.06
CA LEU A 1 19.58 2.54 -0.24
C LEU A 1 19.20 4.02 -0.35
N ALA A 2 17.93 4.44 -0.50
CA ALA A 2 17.61 5.88 -0.67
C ALA A 2 18.12 6.78 0.47
N ARG A 3 17.95 6.33 1.72
CA ARG A 3 18.51 7.00 2.91
C ARG A 3 20.04 7.09 2.91
N GLU A 4 20.73 6.08 2.38
CA GLU A 4 22.20 6.08 2.32
C GLU A 4 22.74 7.06 1.26
N LEU A 5 21.87 7.49 0.34
CA LEU A 5 22.18 8.43 -0.73
C LEU A 5 21.63 9.85 -0.45
N ASP A 6 21.17 10.11 0.78
CA ASP A 6 20.53 11.38 1.17
C ASP A 6 19.38 11.83 0.25
N LEU A 7 18.70 10.89 -0.40
CA LEU A 7 17.56 11.20 -1.25
C LEU A 7 16.30 11.42 -0.41
N PRO A 8 15.51 12.48 -0.68
CA PRO A 8 14.19 12.62 -0.07
C PRO A 8 13.31 11.42 -0.43
N TYR A 9 12.72 10.75 0.57
CA TYR A 9 11.83 9.63 0.34
C TYR A 9 10.69 9.60 1.36
N ALA A 10 9.57 9.03 0.94
CA ALA A 10 8.42 8.73 1.79
C ALA A 10 7.90 7.32 1.46
N CYS A 11 7.30 6.67 2.46
CA CYS A 11 6.65 5.37 2.28
C CYS A 11 5.14 5.56 2.19
N LEU A 12 4.52 5.01 1.15
CA LEU A 12 3.07 4.88 1.03
C LEU A 12 2.75 3.39 0.84
N ALA A 13 2.12 2.79 1.84
CA ALA A 13 1.78 1.37 1.84
C ALA A 13 0.26 1.16 1.82
N LEU A 14 -0.19 0.27 0.95
CA LEU A 14 -1.57 -0.22 0.93
C LEU A 14 -1.61 -1.57 1.65
N VAL A 15 -2.39 -1.66 2.73
CA VAL A 15 -2.58 -2.92 3.45
C VAL A 15 -3.61 -3.75 2.69
N VAL A 16 -3.18 -4.90 2.16
CA VAL A 16 -4.02 -5.78 1.33
C VAL A 16 -4.54 -7.01 2.09
N ASN A 17 -3.95 -7.31 3.25
CA ASN A 17 -4.42 -8.33 4.15
C ASN A 17 -3.79 -8.14 5.55
N PRO A 18 -4.42 -8.64 6.63
CA PRO A 18 -3.75 -8.82 7.91
C PRO A 18 -2.57 -9.79 7.79
N ALA A 19 -1.53 -9.59 8.60
CA ALA A 19 -0.42 -10.53 8.66
C ALA A 19 -0.90 -11.93 9.12
N ALA A 20 -0.17 -12.97 8.72
CA ALA A 20 -0.49 -14.34 9.13
C ALA A 20 -0.65 -14.46 10.65
N GLY A 21 -1.71 -15.13 11.10
CA GLY A 21 -2.05 -15.27 12.52
C GLY A 21 -2.66 -14.03 13.19
N LYS A 22 -2.91 -12.94 12.44
CA LYS A 22 -3.62 -11.75 12.95
C LYS A 22 -5.14 -11.79 12.72
N SER A 23 -5.62 -12.76 11.94
CA SER A 23 -7.04 -13.04 11.73
C SER A 23 -7.30 -14.55 11.80
N ALA A 24 -8.55 -14.93 12.05
CA ALA A 24 -8.97 -16.34 12.13
C ALA A 24 -9.14 -17.01 10.75
N GLY A 25 -9.20 -16.22 9.68
CA GLY A 25 -9.39 -16.70 8.31
C GLY A 25 -8.09 -16.99 7.57
N ILE A 26 -8.19 -17.84 6.54
CA ILE A 26 -7.10 -18.08 5.58
C ILE A 26 -6.93 -16.81 4.74
N ILE A 27 -5.69 -16.37 4.55
CA ILE A 27 -5.38 -15.31 3.59
C ILE A 27 -5.51 -15.88 2.18
N THR A 28 -6.49 -15.42 1.43
CA THR A 28 -6.69 -15.86 0.03
C THR A 28 -6.11 -14.85 -0.96
N MET A 29 -5.63 -15.34 -2.11
CA MET A 29 -5.16 -14.47 -3.19
C MET A 29 -6.28 -13.61 -3.78
N ALA A 30 -7.51 -14.13 -3.83
CA ALA A 30 -8.67 -13.39 -4.32
C ALA A 30 -8.99 -12.16 -3.45
N GLU A 31 -8.91 -12.29 -2.12
CA GLU A 31 -9.10 -11.17 -1.20
C GLU A 31 -7.97 -10.13 -1.32
N ILE A 32 -6.72 -10.58 -1.51
CA ILE A 32 -5.58 -9.69 -1.76
C ILE A 32 -5.79 -8.90 -3.06
N GLU A 33 -6.17 -9.57 -4.15
CA GLU A 33 -6.44 -8.94 -5.45
C GLU A 33 -7.58 -7.93 -5.36
N GLN A 34 -8.66 -8.27 -4.66
CA GLN A 34 -9.77 -7.35 -4.43
C GLN A 34 -9.34 -6.12 -3.62
N ALA A 35 -8.58 -6.30 -2.54
CA ALA A 35 -8.07 -5.19 -1.73
C ALA A 35 -7.11 -4.28 -2.51
N LEU A 36 -6.30 -4.84 -3.41
CA LEU A 36 -5.47 -4.08 -4.35
C LEU A 36 -6.32 -3.26 -5.30
N HIS A 37 -7.31 -3.88 -5.96
CA HIS A 37 -8.22 -3.22 -6.89
C HIS A 37 -8.93 -2.04 -6.22
N ASP A 38 -9.43 -2.24 -5.00
CA ASP A 38 -10.19 -1.22 -4.27
C ASP A 38 -9.29 -0.12 -3.67
N GLY A 39 -8.04 -0.44 -3.37
CA GLY A 39 -7.10 0.48 -2.73
C GLY A 39 -6.28 1.32 -3.71
N ILE A 40 -5.97 0.82 -4.90
CA ILE A 40 -5.02 1.47 -5.81
C ILE A 40 -5.52 2.84 -6.31
N GLY A 41 -6.83 3.03 -6.44
CA GLY A 41 -7.43 4.33 -6.77
C GLY A 41 -7.08 5.39 -5.72
N LYS A 42 -7.24 5.05 -4.44
CA LYS A 42 -6.91 5.95 -3.32
C LYS A 42 -5.42 6.27 -3.26
N VAL A 43 -4.56 5.28 -3.52
CA VAL A 43 -3.10 5.50 -3.60
C VAL A 43 -2.77 6.54 -4.69
N ARG A 44 -3.38 6.41 -5.88
CA ARG A 44 -3.20 7.37 -6.97
C ARG A 44 -3.69 8.77 -6.59
N GLU A 45 -4.83 8.89 -5.93
CA GLU A 45 -5.36 10.18 -5.46
C GLU A 45 -4.41 10.85 -4.45
N VAL A 46 -3.86 10.10 -3.51
CA VAL A 46 -2.87 10.61 -2.54
C VAL A 46 -1.64 11.13 -3.27
N LEU A 47 -1.09 10.35 -4.21
CA LEU A 47 0.06 10.78 -5.01
C LEU A 47 -0.26 12.03 -5.84
N ALA A 48 -1.42 12.08 -6.49
CA ALA A 48 -1.83 13.24 -7.27
C ALA A 48 -1.91 14.51 -6.41
N ARG A 49 -2.48 14.41 -5.20
CA ARG A 49 -2.57 15.56 -4.27
C ARG A 49 -1.20 16.02 -3.77
N VAL A 50 -0.30 15.09 -3.47
CA VAL A 50 1.05 15.42 -2.99
C VAL A 50 1.92 16.02 -4.09
N LEU A 51 1.76 15.58 -5.34
CA LEU A 51 2.54 16.05 -6.49
C LEU A 51 1.97 17.30 -7.19
N ALA A 52 0.71 17.64 -6.94
CA ALA A 52 0.08 18.85 -7.49
C ALA A 52 0.39 20.13 -6.68
N GLY A 53 1.19 20.02 -5.61
CA GLY A 53 1.69 21.15 -4.82
C GLY A 53 2.86 21.86 -5.48
#